data_AF-A0AA38FTK2-F1
#
_entry.id   AF-A0AA38FTK2-F1
#
_cell.length_a   1.000
_cell.length_b   1.000
_cell.length_c   1.000
_cell.angle_alpha   90.00
_cell.angle_beta   90.00
_cell.angle_gamma   90.00
#
_symmetry.space_group_name_H-M   'P 1'
#
loop_
_entity.id
_entity.type
_entity.pdbx_description
1 polymer ?
#
loop_
_entity_poly.entity_id
_entity_poly.type
_entity_poly.pdbx_seq_one_letter_code
_entity_poly.pdbx_strand_id
1 'polypeptide(L)'
;MAAVLPNINPYFTIFKNSIQSSVSSPPSGHPIYSPSKLKLLQNFPLHSSLKLNSKVYQLCSLRNGQAHIKSHPSSNGSVFTSPPAFELELSRLLALLPQRMNTLLIGHAELENLIEIVMDLGRKPFARFPSGDFRISEDPVTFEDLEQAISMVGDFADDNRAGIDRSLHRISAIRNRRGRIIGLTCRVGRALSGSADIIRDLVEGGGSLLLIGPPGVGKTTVIREIARMLADDYKKRVVIVDTSNEIAGDGDIPHIGIGNARRMQVPNVYMQHKVMIEAAREPLPQTIVIDEIGTELEALAASTIAQRGISWLEQLMESLLRIS
;
A
#
# COMPACT_ATOMS: atom_id res chain seq x y z
N MET A 1 12.69 14.34 17.03
CA MET A 1 13.02 13.41 18.12
C MET A 1 12.53 12.04 17.66
N ALA A 2 13.42 11.12 17.28
CA ALA A 2 13.02 9.80 16.74
C ALA A 2 12.70 8.86 17.91
N ALA A 3 11.47 8.36 17.97
CA ALA A 3 11.07 7.33 18.92
C ALA A 3 11.07 5.98 18.20
N VAL A 4 11.94 5.06 18.63
CA VAL A 4 11.86 3.64 18.25
C VAL A 4 10.95 2.98 19.28
N LEU A 5 9.74 2.60 18.88
CA LEU A 5 8.77 1.99 19.78
C LEU A 5 9.06 0.48 19.94
N PRO A 6 9.23 -0.04 21.18
CA PRO A 6 9.68 -1.41 21.42
C PRO A 6 8.61 -2.51 21.20
N ASN A 7 7.40 -2.18 20.76
CA ASN A 7 6.28 -3.14 20.68
C ASN A 7 5.53 -3.15 19.33
N ILE A 8 6.12 -2.60 18.27
CA ILE A 8 5.54 -2.70 16.93
C ILE A 8 5.92 -4.08 16.37
N ASN A 9 4.95 -4.77 15.77
CA ASN A 9 5.09 -5.99 14.98
C ASN A 9 6.52 -6.12 14.41
N PRO A 10 7.32 -7.16 14.73
CA PRO A 10 8.79 -7.15 14.68
C PRO A 10 9.42 -7.01 13.28
N TYR A 11 8.65 -6.66 12.26
CA TYR A 11 9.03 -6.74 10.86
C TYR A 11 9.16 -5.37 10.15
N PHE A 12 8.84 -4.24 10.80
CA PHE A 12 9.13 -2.89 10.26
C PHE A 12 9.21 -1.80 11.35
N THR A 13 9.93 -0.71 11.06
CA THR A 13 10.16 0.44 11.95
C THR A 13 9.33 1.64 11.51
N ILE A 14 8.81 2.41 12.48
CA ILE A 14 8.06 3.65 12.21
C ILE A 14 8.84 4.84 12.75
N PHE A 15 9.09 5.83 11.89
CA PHE A 15 9.66 7.12 12.28
C PHE A 15 8.60 8.20 12.27
N LYS A 16 8.59 9.05 13.29
CA LYS A 16 7.70 10.21 13.38
C LYS A 16 8.51 11.50 13.42
N ASN A 17 8.18 12.47 12.57
CA ASN A 17 8.73 13.81 12.63
C ASN A 17 7.62 14.85 12.86
N SER A 18 7.77 15.65 13.92
CA SER A 18 6.90 16.77 14.23
C SER A 18 7.59 18.06 13.79
N ILE A 19 7.30 18.57 12.60
CA ILE A 19 7.72 19.93 12.22
C ILE A 19 6.80 20.89 12.99
N GLN A 20 7.32 21.53 14.05
CA GLN A 20 6.64 22.66 14.68
C GLN A 20 6.76 23.87 13.75
N SER A 21 5.65 24.31 13.16
CA SER A 21 5.60 25.51 12.34
C SER A 21 5.59 26.77 13.21
N SER A 22 6.75 27.39 13.44
CA SER A 22 6.80 28.81 13.82
C SER A 22 6.75 29.64 12.54
N VAL A 23 5.55 30.04 12.11
CA VAL A 23 5.36 30.87 10.91
C VAL A 23 5.62 32.33 11.25
N SER A 24 6.70 32.92 10.73
CA SER A 24 6.81 34.37 10.54
C SER A 24 6.73 34.68 9.05
N SER A 25 5.78 35.54 8.67
CA SER A 25 5.44 35.93 7.28
C SER A 25 6.64 36.45 6.46
N PRO A 26 6.75 36.13 5.15
CA PRO A 26 7.82 36.65 4.30
C PRO A 26 7.47 38.03 3.72
N PRO A 27 8.45 38.93 3.48
CA PRO A 27 8.21 40.16 2.73
C PRO A 27 8.14 39.88 1.22
N SER A 28 7.39 40.72 0.53
CA SER A 28 7.11 40.70 -0.91
C SER A 28 8.36 40.87 -1.78
N GLY A 29 8.61 39.94 -2.70
CA GLY A 29 9.61 40.07 -3.77
C GLY A 29 9.86 38.75 -4.50
N HIS A 30 9.86 38.77 -5.83
CA HIS A 30 10.05 37.61 -6.72
C HIS A 30 11.28 36.74 -6.34
N PRO A 31 11.22 35.40 -6.48
CA PRO A 31 12.31 34.54 -6.05
C PRO A 31 13.42 34.49 -7.11
N ILE A 32 14.55 35.12 -6.80
CA ILE A 32 15.85 34.80 -7.39
C ILE A 32 16.41 33.62 -6.59
N TYR A 33 16.63 32.47 -7.25
CA TYR A 33 17.23 31.29 -6.66
C TYR A 33 18.67 31.60 -6.24
N SER A 34 18.97 31.50 -4.94
CA SER A 34 20.36 31.49 -4.44
C SER A 34 20.65 30.16 -3.72
N PRO A 35 21.88 29.59 -3.84
CA PRO A 35 22.20 28.23 -3.38
C PRO A 35 22.30 28.08 -1.85
N SER A 36 22.06 29.13 -1.07
CA SER A 36 22.45 29.21 0.34
C SER A 36 21.36 28.83 1.36
N LYS A 37 20.20 28.31 0.92
CA LYS A 37 19.12 27.81 1.81
C LYS A 37 19.00 26.27 1.91
N LEU A 38 19.97 25.53 1.38
CA LEU A 38 20.07 24.06 1.47
C LEU A 38 20.38 23.49 2.87
N LYS A 39 20.38 24.32 3.93
CA LYS A 39 20.72 23.88 5.31
C LYS A 39 19.59 23.18 6.08
N LEU A 40 18.35 23.15 5.57
CA LEU A 40 17.23 22.50 6.27
C LEU A 40 17.08 21.00 5.99
N LEU A 41 17.81 20.46 5.01
CA LEU A 41 17.89 19.02 4.75
C LEU A 41 18.98 18.30 5.59
N GLN A 42 19.80 19.03 6.35
CA GLN A 42 20.80 18.42 7.25
C GLN A 42 20.21 17.74 8.49
N ASN A 43 18.89 17.80 8.70
CA ASN A 43 18.22 17.15 9.85
C ASN A 43 17.48 15.85 9.49
N PHE A 44 17.62 15.36 8.26
CA PHE A 44 17.36 13.95 7.93
C PHE A 44 18.71 13.30 7.60
N PRO A 45 19.05 12.12 8.16
CA PRO A 45 20.35 11.51 7.95
C PRO A 45 20.37 10.83 6.58
N LEU A 46 20.52 11.64 5.53
CA LEU A 46 20.76 11.20 4.17
C LEU A 46 21.89 12.06 3.59
N HIS A 47 23.10 11.91 4.12
CA HIS A 47 24.33 11.83 3.30
C HIS A 47 25.58 11.59 4.14
N SER A 48 26.41 10.69 3.60
CA SER A 48 27.83 10.44 3.85
C SER A 48 28.20 9.65 5.11
N SER A 49 28.55 8.38 4.87
CA SER A 49 29.21 7.45 5.78
C SER A 49 28.39 7.01 7.00
N LEU A 50 27.74 5.85 6.87
CA LEU A 50 27.55 4.93 7.99
C LEU A 50 28.93 4.45 8.49
N LYS A 51 29.72 5.35 9.09
CA LYS A 51 30.68 4.91 10.10
C LYS A 51 29.83 4.54 11.31
N LEU A 52 29.60 3.24 11.47
CA LEU A 52 29.20 2.66 12.76
C LEU A 52 30.25 3.05 13.79
N ASN A 53 30.07 4.22 14.41
CA ASN A 53 30.82 4.59 15.60
C ASN A 53 30.20 3.83 16.77
N SER A 54 31.00 2.90 17.27
CA SER A 54 30.81 2.05 18.42
C SER A 54 30.56 2.84 19.71
N LYS A 55 29.34 3.32 19.91
CA LYS A 55 28.83 3.70 21.23
C LYS A 55 27.30 3.81 21.18
N VAL A 56 26.66 3.02 22.05
CA VAL A 56 25.21 2.90 22.29
C VAL A 56 24.47 1.92 21.35
N TYR A 57 24.88 0.66 21.39
CA TYR A 57 23.93 -0.45 21.29
C TYR A 57 23.84 -1.10 22.67
N GLN A 58 22.71 -0.92 23.36
CA GLN A 58 22.36 -1.80 24.46
C GLN A 58 21.35 -2.81 23.90
N LEU A 59 21.88 -3.86 23.26
CA LEU A 59 21.14 -5.10 23.11
C LEU A 59 20.81 -5.59 24.52
N CYS A 60 19.55 -5.54 24.92
CA CYS A 60 19.10 -6.35 26.03
C CYS A 60 19.07 -7.81 25.57
N SER A 61 20.17 -8.52 25.81
CA SER A 61 20.19 -9.97 25.91
C SER A 61 19.21 -10.37 27.02
N LEU A 62 18.18 -11.13 26.65
CA LEU A 62 17.32 -11.83 27.60
C LEU A 62 18.17 -12.86 28.35
N ARG A 63 18.57 -12.56 29.59
CA ARG A 63 18.96 -13.58 30.58
C ARG A 63 17.72 -13.95 31.40
N ASN A 64 17.51 -15.26 31.49
CA ASN A 64 16.50 -15.95 32.28
C ASN A 64 16.23 -15.27 33.64
N GLY A 65 14.98 -14.90 33.86
CA GLY A 65 14.51 -14.39 35.15
C GLY A 65 12.99 -14.43 35.20
N GLN A 66 12.45 -15.34 36.00
CA GLN A 66 11.03 -15.53 36.26
C GLN A 66 10.35 -14.21 36.65
N ALA A 67 9.25 -13.85 35.99
CA ALA A 67 8.31 -12.85 36.48
C ALA A 67 6.88 -13.34 36.25
N HIS A 68 6.12 -13.34 37.34
CA HIS A 68 4.80 -13.92 37.51
C HIS A 68 3.78 -13.49 36.45
N ILE A 69 3.18 -14.50 35.81
CA ILE A 69 1.97 -14.38 34.99
C ILE A 69 0.79 -14.18 35.95
N LYS A 70 0.15 -13.01 35.90
CA LYS A 70 -1.25 -12.87 36.35
C LYS A 70 -2.13 -13.32 35.19
N SER A 71 -2.80 -14.45 35.39
CA SER A 71 -3.75 -15.06 34.48
C SER A 71 -5.02 -14.21 34.34
N HIS A 72 -5.27 -13.73 33.12
CA HIS A 72 -6.62 -13.40 32.67
C HIS A 72 -6.99 -14.31 31.49
N PRO A 73 -8.25 -14.75 31.43
CA PRO A 73 -8.60 -16.02 30.79
C PRO A 73 -8.48 -15.95 29.27
N SER A 74 -7.94 -17.03 28.74
CA SER A 74 -7.98 -17.41 27.33
C SER A 74 -9.43 -17.45 26.82
N SER A 75 -9.75 -16.60 25.85
CA SER A 75 -10.92 -16.76 25.00
C SER A 75 -10.48 -16.79 23.53
N ASN A 76 -10.48 -18.01 22.99
CA ASN A 76 -10.74 -18.44 21.61
C ASN A 76 -10.15 -17.64 20.44
N GLY A 77 -9.45 -18.38 19.56
CA GLY A 77 -8.86 -17.89 18.33
C GLY A 77 -9.77 -16.92 17.57
N SER A 78 -9.22 -15.75 17.27
CA SER A 78 -9.86 -14.75 16.43
C SER A 78 -10.05 -15.33 15.04
N VAL A 79 -11.25 -15.86 14.79
CA VAL A 79 -11.77 -16.02 13.44
C VAL A 79 -11.77 -14.63 12.84
N PHE A 80 -10.85 -14.38 11.90
CA PHE A 80 -10.92 -13.20 11.04
C PHE A 80 -12.18 -13.38 10.19
N THR A 81 -13.32 -12.90 10.68
CA THR A 81 -14.53 -12.82 9.88
C THR A 81 -14.25 -11.82 8.78
N SER A 82 -14.33 -12.28 7.53
CA SER A 82 -14.28 -11.40 6.37
C SER A 82 -15.38 -10.34 6.54
N PRO A 83 -15.06 -9.03 6.53
CA PRO A 83 -16.10 -8.02 6.66
C PRO A 83 -17.08 -8.14 5.46
N PRO A 84 -18.36 -7.74 5.61
CA PRO A 84 -19.36 -7.82 4.53
C PRO A 84 -18.92 -7.18 3.20
N ALA A 85 -17.95 -6.27 3.27
CA ALA A 85 -17.31 -5.66 2.10
C ALA A 85 -16.53 -6.66 1.24
N PHE A 86 -15.85 -7.64 1.84
CA PHE A 86 -14.99 -8.58 1.11
C PHE A 86 -15.81 -9.57 0.27
N GLU A 87 -16.95 -10.06 0.77
CA GLU A 87 -17.84 -10.92 -0.03
C GLU A 87 -18.33 -10.20 -1.29
N LEU A 88 -18.70 -8.92 -1.15
CA LEU A 88 -19.09 -8.08 -2.27
C LEU A 88 -17.93 -7.87 -3.25
N GLU A 89 -16.72 -7.61 -2.77
CA GLU A 89 -15.53 -7.48 -3.63
C GLU A 89 -15.22 -8.78 -4.37
N LEU A 90 -15.17 -9.90 -3.65
CA LEU A 90 -14.89 -11.22 -4.22
C LEU A 90 -15.92 -11.58 -5.29
N SER A 91 -17.19 -11.25 -5.08
CA SER A 91 -18.24 -11.45 -6.08
C SER A 91 -17.95 -10.74 -7.40
N ARG A 92 -17.30 -9.56 -7.39
CA ARG A 92 -16.90 -8.84 -8.60
C ARG A 92 -15.81 -9.60 -9.37
N LEU A 93 -14.85 -10.22 -8.66
CA LEU A 93 -13.84 -11.07 -9.29
C LEU A 93 -14.46 -12.32 -9.90
N LEU A 94 -15.34 -12.97 -9.15
CA LEU A 94 -16.01 -14.20 -9.59
C LEU A 94 -16.93 -13.95 -10.80
N ALA A 95 -17.51 -12.76 -10.91
CA ALA A 95 -18.33 -12.36 -12.05
C ALA A 95 -17.54 -12.35 -13.38
N LEU A 96 -16.20 -12.22 -13.34
CA LEU A 96 -15.35 -12.31 -14.54
C LEU A 96 -15.29 -13.71 -15.13
N LEU A 97 -15.61 -14.74 -14.33
CA LEU A 97 -15.44 -16.13 -14.74
C LEU A 97 -16.68 -16.65 -15.48
N PRO A 98 -16.49 -17.50 -16.50
CA PRO A 98 -17.57 -18.28 -17.08
C PRO A 98 -18.33 -19.08 -16.01
N GLN A 99 -19.64 -19.23 -16.18
CA GLN A 99 -20.53 -19.88 -15.19
C GLN A 99 -20.05 -21.28 -14.76
N ARG A 100 -19.50 -22.06 -15.71
CA ARG A 100 -18.98 -23.41 -15.44
C ARG A 100 -17.80 -23.42 -14.47
N MET A 101 -16.94 -22.39 -14.50
CA MET A 101 -15.81 -22.25 -13.59
C MET A 101 -16.28 -21.75 -12.22
N ASN A 102 -17.21 -20.80 -12.22
CA ASN A 102 -17.72 -20.19 -11.00
C ASN A 102 -18.50 -21.19 -10.13
N THR A 103 -19.28 -22.09 -10.77
CA THR A 103 -20.07 -23.12 -10.07
C THR A 103 -19.20 -24.04 -9.19
N LEU A 104 -18.07 -24.51 -9.72
CA LEU A 104 -17.14 -25.35 -8.95
C LEU A 104 -16.40 -24.56 -7.87
N LEU A 105 -16.06 -23.30 -8.18
CA LEU A 105 -15.30 -22.45 -7.28
C LEU A 105 -16.12 -22.03 -6.05
N ILE A 106 -17.39 -21.66 -6.22
CA ILE A 106 -18.29 -21.25 -5.12
C ILE A 106 -18.50 -22.38 -4.11
N GLY A 107 -18.45 -23.64 -4.56
CA GLY A 107 -18.59 -24.81 -3.68
C GLY A 107 -17.33 -25.16 -2.88
N HIS A 108 -16.21 -24.46 -3.08
CA HIS A 108 -14.95 -24.79 -2.41
C HIS A 108 -14.96 -24.32 -0.95
N ALA A 109 -14.59 -25.20 -0.02
CA ALA A 109 -14.62 -24.92 1.43
C ALA A 109 -13.73 -23.74 1.86
N GLU A 110 -12.70 -23.43 1.06
CA GLU A 110 -11.74 -22.35 1.31
C GLU A 110 -11.96 -21.14 0.40
N LEU A 111 -13.16 -20.93 -0.16
CA LEU A 111 -13.44 -19.81 -1.09
C LEU A 111 -12.98 -18.45 -0.56
N GLU A 112 -13.24 -18.15 0.72
CA GLU A 112 -12.79 -16.91 1.37
C GLU A 112 -11.25 -16.78 1.43
N ASN A 113 -10.55 -17.90 1.33
CA ASN A 113 -9.10 -17.99 1.31
C ASN A 113 -8.49 -18.05 -0.09
N LEU A 114 -9.29 -17.84 -1.15
CA LEU A 114 -8.79 -17.77 -2.53
C LEU A 114 -7.63 -16.79 -2.67
N ILE A 115 -6.56 -17.24 -3.34
CA ILE A 115 -5.34 -16.47 -3.59
C ILE A 115 -5.36 -15.89 -5.00
N GLU A 116 -5.51 -16.76 -6.00
CA GLU A 116 -5.58 -16.35 -7.41
C GLU A 116 -6.31 -17.40 -8.26
N ILE A 117 -6.81 -16.97 -9.41
CA ILE A 117 -7.37 -17.81 -10.46
C ILE A 117 -6.48 -17.67 -11.70
N VAL A 118 -6.15 -18.79 -12.33
CA VAL A 118 -5.31 -18.85 -13.53
C VAL A 118 -6.09 -19.47 -14.68
N MET A 119 -6.15 -18.73 -15.79
CA MET A 119 -6.82 -19.12 -17.02
C MET A 119 -5.87 -18.97 -18.19
N ASP A 120 -5.28 -20.07 -18.66
CA ASP A 120 -4.39 -20.10 -19.81
C ASP A 120 -5.09 -20.78 -20.99
N LEU A 121 -5.10 -20.14 -22.17
CA LEU A 121 -5.71 -20.69 -23.37
C LEU A 121 -5.21 -22.12 -23.66
N GLY A 122 -6.16 -23.04 -23.86
CA GLY A 122 -5.88 -24.45 -24.15
C GLY A 122 -5.48 -25.28 -22.92
N ARG A 123 -5.49 -24.70 -21.71
CA ARG A 123 -5.21 -25.41 -20.45
C ARG A 123 -6.45 -25.45 -19.58
N LYS A 124 -6.51 -26.43 -18.68
CA LYS A 124 -7.57 -26.51 -17.66
C LYS A 124 -7.34 -25.39 -16.62
N PRO A 125 -8.33 -24.54 -16.35
CA PRO A 125 -8.16 -23.44 -15.41
C PRO A 125 -8.12 -23.97 -13.97
N PHE A 126 -7.46 -23.23 -13.09
CA PHE A 126 -7.38 -23.57 -11.67
C PHE A 126 -7.43 -22.33 -10.79
N ALA A 127 -7.90 -22.53 -9.57
CA ALA A 127 -7.84 -21.59 -8.47
C ALA A 127 -6.76 -22.05 -7.48
N ARG A 128 -6.05 -21.11 -6.86
CA ARG A 128 -5.03 -21.39 -5.86
C ARG A 128 -5.54 -21.03 -4.48
N PHE A 129 -5.39 -21.97 -3.56
CA PHE A 129 -5.72 -21.84 -2.14
C PHE A 129 -4.48 -22.13 -1.28
N PRO A 130 -4.49 -21.83 0.02
CA PRO A 130 -3.41 -22.22 0.93
C PRO A 130 -3.17 -23.73 0.96
N SER A 131 -4.21 -24.53 0.74
CA SER A 131 -4.15 -25.99 0.65
C SER A 131 -3.57 -26.51 -0.67
N GLY A 132 -3.52 -25.69 -1.71
CA GLY A 132 -2.99 -26.04 -3.02
C GLY A 132 -3.84 -25.55 -4.20
N ASP A 133 -3.51 -26.05 -5.39
CA ASP A 133 -4.20 -25.71 -6.62
C ASP A 133 -5.43 -26.62 -6.81
N PHE A 134 -6.58 -26.00 -7.05
CA PHE A 134 -7.86 -26.65 -7.28
C PHE A 134 -8.33 -26.37 -8.71
N ARG A 135 -8.56 -27.43 -9.48
CA ARG A 135 -9.04 -27.29 -10.86
C ARG A 135 -10.51 -26.86 -10.86
N ILE A 136 -10.81 -25.76 -11.54
CA ILE A 136 -12.16 -25.16 -11.56
C ILE A 136 -12.94 -25.48 -12.84
N SER A 137 -12.37 -26.25 -13.77
CA SER A 137 -13.07 -26.82 -14.93
C SER A 137 -12.25 -27.97 -15.51
N GLU A 138 -12.92 -29.02 -15.98
CA GLU A 138 -12.28 -30.09 -16.75
C GLU A 138 -12.05 -29.71 -18.21
N ASP A 139 -12.86 -28.77 -18.74
CA ASP A 139 -12.69 -28.24 -20.09
C ASP A 139 -11.55 -27.20 -20.14
N PRO A 140 -10.71 -27.23 -21.19
CA PRO A 140 -9.71 -26.20 -21.41
C PRO A 140 -10.32 -24.81 -21.58
N VAL A 141 -9.57 -23.77 -21.17
CA VAL A 141 -9.91 -22.37 -21.42
C VAL A 141 -9.88 -22.10 -22.92
N THR A 142 -10.93 -21.46 -23.41
CA THR A 142 -11.12 -21.05 -24.80
C THR A 142 -10.86 -19.56 -24.98
N PHE A 143 -10.82 -19.09 -26.23
CA PHE A 143 -10.75 -17.65 -26.49
C PHE A 143 -12.00 -16.91 -26.00
N GLU A 144 -13.18 -17.53 -26.10
CA GLU A 144 -14.44 -16.93 -25.67
C GLU A 144 -14.46 -16.68 -24.16
N ASP A 145 -13.91 -17.62 -23.37
CA ASP A 145 -13.79 -17.44 -21.92
C ASP A 145 -12.92 -16.24 -21.53
N LEU A 146 -11.80 -16.06 -22.25
CA LEU A 146 -10.91 -14.93 -22.03
C LEU A 146 -11.57 -13.62 -22.46
N GLU A 147 -12.23 -13.60 -23.63
CA GLU A 147 -12.93 -12.42 -24.15
C GLU A 147 -14.07 -11.98 -23.22
N GLN A 148 -14.82 -12.93 -22.67
CA GLN A 148 -15.83 -12.65 -21.65
C GLN A 148 -15.21 -11.94 -20.43
N ALA A 149 -14.14 -12.51 -19.86
CA ALA A 149 -13.47 -11.91 -18.70
C ALA A 149 -12.93 -10.51 -19.01
N ILE A 150 -12.28 -10.33 -20.17
CA ILE A 150 -11.72 -9.04 -20.61
C ILE A 150 -12.81 -7.98 -20.74
N SER A 151 -13.97 -8.34 -21.29
CA SER A 151 -15.09 -7.40 -21.50
C SER A 151 -15.63 -6.77 -20.20
N MET A 152 -15.38 -7.41 -19.05
CA MET A 152 -15.87 -6.97 -17.74
C MET A 152 -14.82 -6.23 -16.91
N VAL A 153 -13.54 -6.34 -17.27
CA VAL A 153 -12.42 -5.71 -16.54
C VAL A 153 -12.14 -4.30 -17.05
N GLY A 154 -12.29 -4.05 -18.35
CA GLY A 154 -11.90 -2.78 -18.99
C GLY A 154 -10.52 -2.86 -19.66
N ASP A 155 -9.88 -1.70 -19.83
CA ASP A 155 -8.59 -1.62 -20.52
C ASP A 155 -7.43 -2.07 -19.63
N PHE A 156 -6.49 -2.78 -20.24
CA PHE A 156 -5.21 -3.13 -19.61
C PHE A 156 -4.21 -2.00 -19.82
N ALA A 157 -3.54 -1.60 -18.74
CA ALA A 157 -2.43 -0.66 -18.79
C ALA A 157 -1.21 -1.24 -19.54
N ASP A 158 -0.21 -0.40 -19.78
CA ASP A 158 1.01 -0.74 -20.55
C ASP A 158 1.81 -1.92 -19.94
N ASP A 159 1.64 -2.18 -18.64
CA ASP A 159 2.26 -3.30 -17.93
C ASP A 159 1.44 -4.60 -17.96
N ASN A 160 0.37 -4.64 -18.78
CA ASN A 160 -0.59 -5.74 -18.89
C ASN A 160 -1.37 -6.03 -17.61
N ARG A 161 -1.55 -5.03 -16.75
CA ARG A 161 -2.42 -5.12 -15.57
C ARG A 161 -3.70 -4.34 -15.78
N ALA A 162 -4.74 -4.80 -15.12
CA ALA A 162 -6.00 -4.11 -14.95
C ALA A 162 -6.57 -4.40 -13.56
N GLY A 163 -7.43 -3.50 -13.08
CA GLY A 163 -8.14 -3.63 -11.82
C GLY A 163 -9.63 -3.78 -12.01
N ILE A 164 -10.31 -4.12 -10.92
CA ILE A 164 -11.77 -4.00 -10.85
C ILE A 164 -12.09 -2.84 -9.93
N ASP A 165 -12.95 -1.93 -10.40
CA ASP A 165 -13.45 -0.80 -9.63
C ASP A 165 -13.89 -1.20 -8.22
N ARG A 166 -13.55 -0.34 -7.25
CA ARG A 166 -13.89 -0.52 -5.83
C ARG A 166 -13.36 -1.82 -5.21
N SER A 167 -12.31 -2.42 -5.75
CA SER A 167 -11.67 -3.62 -5.23
C SER A 167 -10.15 -3.48 -5.19
N LEU A 168 -9.48 -4.37 -4.46
CA LEU A 168 -8.03 -4.55 -4.53
C LEU A 168 -7.62 -5.70 -5.45
N HIS A 169 -8.57 -6.31 -6.17
CA HIS A 169 -8.28 -7.43 -7.06
C HIS A 169 -7.51 -6.96 -8.29
N ARG A 170 -6.62 -7.83 -8.77
CA ARG A 170 -5.72 -7.53 -9.89
C ARG A 170 -5.82 -8.58 -10.96
N ILE A 171 -5.95 -8.14 -12.21
CA ILE A 171 -5.99 -9.00 -13.38
C ILE A 171 -4.73 -8.73 -14.18
N SER A 172 -3.92 -9.76 -14.40
CA SER A 172 -2.71 -9.69 -15.21
C SER A 172 -2.91 -10.52 -16.47
N ALA A 173 -2.65 -9.91 -17.63
CA ALA A 173 -2.79 -10.55 -18.92
C ALA A 173 -1.45 -11.05 -19.47
N ILE A 174 -1.46 -12.24 -20.04
CA ILE A 174 -0.36 -12.77 -20.86
C ILE A 174 -0.75 -12.59 -22.33
N ARG A 175 0.10 -11.92 -23.10
CA ARG A 175 -0.11 -11.66 -24.53
C ARG A 175 0.82 -12.49 -25.40
N ASN A 176 0.35 -12.91 -26.56
CA ASN A 176 1.18 -13.52 -27.58
C ASN A 176 1.93 -12.45 -28.41
N ARG A 177 2.79 -12.88 -29.34
CA ARG A 177 3.58 -11.98 -30.21
C ARG A 177 2.74 -11.06 -31.12
N ARG A 178 1.45 -11.33 -31.28
CA ARG A 178 0.50 -10.50 -32.03
C ARG A 178 -0.29 -9.55 -31.14
N GLY A 179 0.03 -9.47 -29.84
CA GLY A 179 -0.65 -8.63 -28.87
C GLY A 179 -1.98 -9.19 -28.34
N ARG A 180 -2.42 -10.37 -28.79
CA ARG A 180 -3.67 -10.98 -28.31
C ARG A 180 -3.46 -11.57 -26.91
N ILE A 181 -4.40 -11.30 -26.00
CA ILE A 181 -4.43 -11.94 -24.67
C ILE A 181 -4.71 -13.44 -24.85
N ILE A 182 -3.84 -14.26 -24.26
CA ILE A 182 -3.88 -15.72 -24.30
C ILE A 182 -3.87 -16.35 -22.90
N GLY A 183 -3.81 -15.53 -21.86
CA GLY A 183 -3.93 -15.98 -20.48
C GLY A 183 -4.24 -14.84 -19.53
N LEU A 184 -4.88 -15.17 -18.41
CA LEU A 184 -5.25 -14.25 -17.34
C LEU A 184 -4.89 -14.85 -15.98
N THR A 185 -4.26 -14.04 -15.13
CA THR A 185 -4.11 -14.32 -13.70
C THR A 185 -4.92 -13.29 -12.92
N CYS A 186 -5.95 -13.75 -12.20
CA CYS A 186 -6.82 -12.91 -11.39
C CYS A 186 -6.46 -13.11 -9.90
N ARG A 187 -5.77 -12.15 -9.29
CA ARG A 187 -5.32 -12.19 -7.90
C ARG A 187 -6.33 -11.52 -6.96
N VAL A 188 -6.60 -12.19 -5.84
CA VAL A 188 -7.48 -11.68 -4.79
C VAL A 188 -6.70 -10.72 -3.90
N GLY A 189 -6.86 -9.41 -4.13
CA GLY A 189 -6.48 -8.40 -3.12
C GLY A 189 -7.43 -8.39 -1.94
N ARG A 190 -6.91 -8.04 -0.75
CA ARG A 190 -7.68 -7.95 0.50
C ARG A 190 -7.28 -6.70 1.27
N ALA A 191 -8.26 -6.07 1.90
CA ALA A 191 -8.02 -5.04 2.90
C ALA A 191 -8.15 -5.63 4.29
N LEU A 192 -7.14 -5.39 5.14
CA LEU A 192 -7.18 -5.75 6.55
C LEU A 192 -7.46 -4.46 7.35
N SER A 193 -8.39 -4.55 8.29
CA SER A 193 -8.66 -3.50 9.27
C SER A 193 -8.05 -3.88 10.63
N GLY A 194 -7.76 -2.89 11.47
CA GLY A 194 -7.09 -3.02 12.76
C GLY A 194 -5.56 -3.12 12.70
N SER A 195 -4.96 -3.12 11.51
CA SER A 195 -3.51 -3.17 11.30
C SER A 195 -2.77 -1.91 11.79
N ALA A 196 -3.46 -0.77 11.88
CA ALA A 196 -2.90 0.51 12.36
C ALA A 196 -3.33 0.88 13.79
N ASP A 197 -4.12 0.05 14.49
CA ASP A 197 -4.62 0.41 15.82
C ASP A 197 -3.52 0.62 16.86
N ILE A 198 -2.41 -0.12 16.74
CA ILE A 198 -1.28 -0.04 17.67
C ILE A 198 -0.53 1.30 17.62
N ILE A 199 -0.71 2.06 16.52
CA ILE A 199 -0.04 3.35 16.27
C ILE A 199 -1.06 4.49 16.17
N ARG A 200 -2.29 4.26 16.62
CA ARG A 200 -3.40 5.23 16.51
C ARG A 200 -3.07 6.56 17.18
N ASP A 201 -2.42 6.52 18.34
CA ASP A 201 -1.93 7.69 19.08
C ASP A 201 -0.88 8.50 18.30
N LEU A 202 0.03 7.81 17.60
CA LEU A 202 1.01 8.46 16.73
C LEU A 202 0.33 9.15 15.54
N VAL A 203 -0.66 8.50 14.93
CA VAL A 203 -1.44 9.02 13.81
C VAL A 203 -2.26 10.25 14.24
N GLU A 204 -2.93 10.16 15.40
CA GLU A 204 -3.70 11.25 15.99
C GLU A 204 -2.84 12.47 16.26
N GLY A 205 -1.67 12.25 16.88
CA GLY A 205 -0.72 13.32 17.23
C GLY A 205 -0.09 14.04 16.03
N GLY A 206 -0.48 13.73 14.79
CA GLY A 206 -0.07 14.44 13.57
C GLY A 206 1.42 14.33 13.24
N GLY A 207 1.91 15.17 12.32
CA GLY A 207 3.29 15.10 11.83
C GLY A 207 3.49 14.04 10.74
N SER A 208 4.72 13.90 10.28
CA SER A 208 5.05 12.95 9.21
C SER A 208 5.41 11.58 9.78
N LEU A 209 4.93 10.50 9.14
CA LEU A 209 5.31 9.12 9.47
C LEU A 209 6.01 8.44 8.30
N LEU A 210 7.04 7.66 8.61
CA LEU A 210 7.77 6.83 7.65
C LEU A 210 7.81 5.39 8.12
N LEU A 211 7.37 4.45 7.28
CA LEU A 211 7.38 3.01 7.54
C LEU A 211 8.53 2.33 6.77
N ILE A 212 9.47 1.71 7.48
CA ILE A 212 10.64 1.05 6.88
C ILE A 212 10.66 -0.43 7.22
N GLY A 213 10.78 -1.29 6.21
CA GLY A 213 10.95 -2.73 6.45
C GLY A 213 11.03 -3.54 5.15
N PRO A 214 11.33 -4.86 5.25
CA PRO A 214 11.44 -5.74 4.11
C PRO A 214 10.17 -5.78 3.23
N PRO A 215 10.27 -6.19 1.96
CA PRO A 215 9.08 -6.44 1.13
C PRO A 215 8.14 -7.47 1.77
N GLY A 216 6.83 -7.29 1.58
CA GLY A 216 5.82 -8.26 2.04
C GLY A 216 5.45 -8.21 3.52
N VAL A 217 6.07 -7.37 4.35
CA VAL A 217 5.79 -7.30 5.80
C VAL A 217 4.51 -6.54 6.18
N GLY A 218 3.69 -6.14 5.20
CA GLY A 218 2.39 -5.50 5.44
C GLY A 218 2.39 -3.97 5.57
N LYS A 219 3.47 -3.29 5.15
CA LYS A 219 3.59 -1.82 5.23
C LYS A 219 2.46 -1.10 4.48
N THR A 220 2.14 -1.53 3.25
CA THR A 220 1.05 -0.98 2.44
C THR A 220 -0.32 -1.17 3.12
N THR A 221 -0.51 -2.29 3.83
CA THR A 221 -1.73 -2.54 4.61
C THR A 221 -1.93 -1.48 5.69
N VAL A 222 -0.86 -1.19 6.43
CA VAL A 222 -0.88 -0.18 7.48
C VAL A 222 -1.06 1.22 6.89
N ILE A 223 -0.35 1.56 5.80
CA ILE A 223 -0.50 2.87 5.14
C ILE A 223 -1.94 3.10 4.68
N ARG A 224 -2.54 2.10 4.02
CA ARG A 224 -3.94 2.17 3.56
C ARG A 224 -4.89 2.45 4.72
N GLU A 225 -4.71 1.74 5.83
CA GLU A 225 -5.56 1.94 7.00
C GLU A 225 -5.33 3.28 7.69
N ILE A 226 -4.09 3.76 7.79
CA ILE A 226 -3.82 5.10 8.32
C ILE A 226 -4.51 6.15 7.44
N ALA A 227 -4.44 6.02 6.12
CA ALA A 227 -5.12 6.94 5.20
C ALA A 227 -6.64 6.97 5.45
N ARG A 228 -7.27 5.80 5.60
CA ARG A 228 -8.68 5.67 5.97
C ARG A 228 -8.99 6.33 7.32
N MET A 229 -8.19 6.03 8.35
CA MET A 229 -8.37 6.61 9.69
C MET A 229 -8.28 8.14 9.65
N LEU A 230 -7.28 8.70 8.94
CA LEU A 230 -7.12 10.13 8.80
C LEU A 230 -8.31 10.78 8.07
N ALA A 231 -8.80 10.16 7.00
CA ALA A 231 -9.91 10.69 6.22
C ALA A 231 -11.26 10.55 6.92
N ASP A 232 -11.56 9.38 7.48
CA ASP A 232 -12.88 9.05 8.01
C ASP A 232 -13.02 9.33 9.49
N ASP A 233 -12.05 8.91 10.31
CA ASP A 233 -12.14 9.02 11.76
C ASP A 233 -11.73 10.44 12.19
N TYR A 234 -10.64 10.97 11.63
CA TYR A 234 -10.11 12.30 11.95
C TYR A 234 -10.55 13.42 11.01
N LYS A 235 -11.35 13.12 9.98
CA LYS A 235 -11.93 14.09 9.03
C LYS A 235 -10.89 15.00 8.36
N LYS A 236 -9.67 14.50 8.15
CA LYS A 236 -8.62 15.25 7.45
C LYS A 236 -8.80 15.16 5.95
N ARG A 237 -8.40 16.23 5.25
CA ARG A 237 -8.25 16.20 3.79
C ARG A 237 -7.00 15.42 3.42
N VAL A 238 -7.19 14.17 3.01
CA VAL A 238 -6.13 13.23 2.64
C VAL A 238 -6.06 13.07 1.12
N VAL A 239 -4.87 13.19 0.55
CA VAL A 239 -4.60 12.84 -0.86
C VAL A 239 -3.58 11.72 -0.91
N ILE A 240 -3.87 10.66 -1.66
CA ILE A 240 -2.97 9.52 -1.89
C ILE A 240 -2.37 9.68 -3.28
N VAL A 241 -1.04 9.70 -3.36
CA VAL A 241 -0.28 9.59 -4.60
C VAL A 241 0.07 8.12 -4.78
N ASP A 242 -0.68 7.43 -5.65
CA ASP A 242 -0.64 5.98 -5.79
C ASP A 242 0.07 5.60 -7.09
N THR A 243 1.32 5.11 -6.97
CA THR A 243 2.18 4.81 -8.11
C THR A 243 1.99 3.38 -8.62
N SER A 244 1.87 2.44 -7.70
CA SER A 244 1.76 1.00 -7.97
C SER A 244 0.30 0.52 -8.01
N ASN A 245 -0.63 1.43 -7.69
CA ASN A 245 -2.05 1.18 -7.39
C ASN A 245 -2.26 0.18 -6.25
N GLU A 246 -1.25 -0.06 -5.42
CA GLU A 246 -1.36 -1.01 -4.32
C GLU A 246 -2.23 -0.45 -3.19
N ILE A 247 -2.22 0.87 -2.94
CA ILE A 247 -2.95 1.45 -1.80
C ILE A 247 -4.46 1.46 -2.06
N ALA A 248 -4.88 1.99 -3.21
CA ALA A 248 -6.28 2.25 -3.49
C ALA A 248 -6.89 1.31 -4.55
N GLY A 249 -6.11 0.38 -5.11
CA GLY A 249 -6.56 -0.57 -6.12
C GLY A 249 -6.34 -0.09 -7.56
N ASP A 250 -6.34 -1.03 -8.50
CA ASP A 250 -6.00 -0.82 -9.92
C ASP A 250 -7.16 -0.18 -10.75
N GLY A 251 -8.41 -0.18 -10.25
CA GLY A 251 -9.58 0.40 -10.98
C GLY A 251 -9.65 1.93 -10.91
N ASP A 252 -10.52 2.56 -11.71
CA ASP A 252 -10.73 4.02 -11.75
C ASP A 252 -11.43 4.54 -10.49
N ILE A 253 -12.35 3.73 -9.95
CA ILE A 253 -13.01 4.01 -8.68
C ILE A 253 -12.20 3.33 -7.56
N PRO A 254 -11.66 4.10 -6.59
CA PRO A 254 -10.79 3.54 -5.56
C PRO A 254 -11.54 2.59 -4.63
N HIS A 255 -10.79 1.65 -4.05
CA HIS A 255 -11.25 0.73 -3.04
C HIS A 255 -11.69 1.47 -1.76
N ILE A 256 -12.78 1.03 -1.12
CA ILE A 256 -13.37 1.70 0.07
C ILE A 256 -12.41 1.74 1.27
N GLY A 257 -11.40 0.88 1.29
CA GLY A 257 -10.40 0.78 2.35
C GLY A 257 -9.52 2.01 2.52
N ILE A 258 -9.60 3.02 1.65
CA ILE A 258 -8.96 4.34 1.86
C ILE A 258 -9.92 5.38 2.47
N GLY A 259 -11.17 5.02 2.73
CA GLY A 259 -12.19 5.94 3.25
C GLY A 259 -12.50 7.07 2.28
N ASN A 260 -12.71 8.27 2.81
CA ASN A 260 -12.92 9.51 2.04
C ASN A 260 -11.62 10.13 1.47
N ALA A 261 -10.48 9.44 1.55
CA ALA A 261 -9.24 9.95 0.97
C ALA A 261 -9.37 10.08 -0.56
N ARG A 262 -8.82 11.16 -1.12
CA ARG A 262 -8.73 11.34 -2.57
C ARG A 262 -7.53 10.57 -3.10
N ARG A 263 -7.63 10.06 -4.33
CA ARG A 263 -6.53 9.38 -5.03
C ARG A 263 -6.08 10.17 -6.24
N MET A 264 -4.76 10.24 -6.43
CA MET A 264 -4.10 10.64 -7.67
C MET A 264 -3.24 9.47 -8.15
N GLN A 265 -3.59 8.90 -9.30
CA GLN A 265 -2.80 7.83 -9.92
C GLN A 265 -1.61 8.42 -10.66
N VAL A 266 -0.44 7.81 -10.48
CA VAL A 266 0.76 8.24 -11.20
C VAL A 266 0.83 7.52 -12.55
N PRO A 267 0.87 8.24 -13.70
CA PRO A 267 0.87 7.59 -15.02
C PRO A 267 2.08 6.69 -15.28
N ASN A 268 3.24 7.04 -14.71
CA ASN A 268 4.43 6.18 -14.69
C ASN A 268 5.31 6.52 -13.49
N VAL A 269 6.12 5.56 -13.05
CA VAL A 269 6.98 5.69 -11.86
C VAL A 269 7.88 6.93 -11.89
N TYR A 270 8.38 7.34 -13.07
CA TYR A 270 9.27 8.50 -13.20
C TYR A 270 8.58 9.84 -13.00
N MET A 271 7.24 9.90 -13.06
CA MET A 271 6.46 11.12 -12.88
C MET A 271 5.97 11.33 -11.46
N GLN A 272 6.24 10.40 -10.53
CA GLN A 272 5.74 10.46 -9.16
C GLN A 272 6.03 11.80 -8.47
N HIS A 273 7.27 12.29 -8.55
CA HIS A 273 7.66 13.59 -7.98
C HIS A 273 6.79 14.77 -8.50
N LYS A 274 6.37 14.74 -9.77
CA LYS A 274 5.48 15.78 -10.32
C LYS A 274 4.08 15.69 -9.74
N VAL A 275 3.54 14.47 -9.65
CA VAL A 275 2.22 14.20 -9.07
C VAL A 275 2.21 14.56 -7.58
N MET A 276 3.30 14.34 -6.84
CA MET A 276 3.44 14.79 -5.46
C MET A 276 3.29 16.33 -5.34
N ILE A 277 3.96 17.08 -6.20
CA ILE A 277 3.85 18.55 -6.21
C ILE A 277 2.43 19.00 -6.62
N GLU A 278 1.77 18.28 -7.51
CA GLU A 278 0.39 18.52 -7.89
C GLU A 278 -0.58 18.24 -6.74
N ALA A 279 -0.41 17.13 -6.03
CA ALA A 279 -1.17 16.81 -4.83
C ALA A 279 -1.09 17.93 -3.79
N ALA A 280 0.10 18.53 -3.63
CA ALA A 280 0.32 19.67 -2.74
C ALA A 280 -0.35 20.99 -3.20
N ARG A 281 -0.95 21.02 -4.39
CA ARG A 281 -1.72 22.15 -4.95
C ARG A 281 -3.22 21.90 -4.96
N GLU A 282 -3.67 20.68 -4.67
CA GLU A 282 -5.08 20.39 -4.41
C GLU A 282 -5.60 21.35 -3.30
N PRO A 283 -6.89 21.72 -3.28
CA PRO A 283 -7.48 22.57 -2.24
C PRO A 283 -7.20 22.15 -0.77
N LEU A 284 -6.08 22.66 -0.24
CA LEU A 284 -5.65 22.61 1.15
C LEU A 284 -5.49 21.19 1.74
N PRO A 285 -4.76 20.24 1.13
CA PRO A 285 -4.53 18.93 1.73
C PRO A 285 -3.89 19.08 3.12
N GLN A 286 -4.39 18.32 4.09
CA GLN A 286 -3.81 18.27 5.43
C GLN A 286 -2.83 17.11 5.56
N THR A 287 -3.07 16.04 4.80
CA THR A 287 -2.17 14.90 4.73
C THR A 287 -2.04 14.40 3.32
N ILE A 288 -0.83 14.03 2.94
CA ILE A 288 -0.59 13.34 1.68
C ILE A 288 0.15 12.04 1.96
N VAL A 289 -0.30 10.98 1.29
CA VAL A 289 0.17 9.62 1.48
C VAL A 289 0.81 9.16 0.19
N ILE A 290 1.97 8.52 0.30
CA ILE A 290 2.76 8.08 -0.84
C ILE A 290 3.21 6.64 -0.57
N ASP A 291 3.17 5.80 -1.59
CA ASP A 291 3.57 4.39 -1.47
C ASP A 291 5.06 4.25 -1.16
N GLU A 292 5.95 4.66 -2.06
CA GLU A 292 7.41 4.53 -1.84
C GLU A 292 8.16 5.78 -2.31
N ILE A 293 9.25 6.13 -1.62
CA ILE A 293 10.24 7.11 -2.11
C ILE A 293 11.52 6.36 -2.48
N GLY A 294 11.83 6.33 -3.77
CA GLY A 294 13.02 5.69 -4.33
C GLY A 294 14.01 6.65 -4.98
N THR A 295 13.63 7.89 -5.27
CA THR A 295 14.48 8.83 -6.02
C THR A 295 14.78 10.14 -5.28
N GLU A 296 15.89 10.79 -5.64
CA GLU A 296 16.26 12.11 -5.10
C GLU A 296 15.19 13.17 -5.41
N LEU A 297 14.57 13.10 -6.59
CA LEU A 297 13.50 14.02 -6.99
C LEU A 297 12.25 13.85 -6.11
N GLU A 298 11.89 12.63 -5.73
CA GLU A 298 10.79 12.37 -4.79
C GLU A 298 11.13 12.88 -3.38
N ALA A 299 12.36 12.67 -2.91
CA ALA A 299 12.81 13.19 -1.61
C ALA A 299 12.79 14.73 -1.57
N LEU A 300 13.25 15.39 -2.65
CA LEU A 300 13.17 16.85 -2.80
C LEU A 300 11.73 17.35 -2.87
N ALA A 301 10.86 16.62 -3.58
CA ALA A 301 9.44 16.94 -3.64
C ALA A 301 8.82 16.86 -2.24
N ALA A 302 9.05 15.77 -1.49
CA ALA A 302 8.59 15.59 -0.11
C ALA A 302 9.10 16.70 0.84
N SER A 303 10.35 17.12 0.70
CA SER A 303 10.90 18.24 1.50
C SER A 303 10.21 19.57 1.20
N THR A 304 10.03 19.90 -0.08
CA THR A 304 9.34 21.12 -0.54
C THR A 304 7.92 21.20 0.00
N ILE A 305 7.29 20.05 0.03
CA ILE A 305 5.97 19.80 0.52
C ILE A 305 5.88 20.00 2.05
N ALA A 306 6.82 19.44 2.82
CA ALA A 306 6.81 19.50 4.27
C ALA A 306 7.02 20.94 4.77
N GLN A 307 7.77 21.75 4.00
CA GLN A 307 7.92 23.18 4.24
C GLN A 307 6.60 23.97 4.16
N ARG A 308 5.54 23.42 3.53
CA ARG A 308 4.20 24.01 3.49
C ARG A 308 3.35 23.68 4.72
N GLY A 309 3.89 22.96 5.71
CA GLY A 309 3.19 22.58 6.94
C GLY A 309 2.16 21.46 6.77
N ILE A 310 2.16 20.79 5.62
CA ILE A 310 1.31 19.62 5.37
C ILE A 310 1.97 18.41 6.06
N SER A 311 1.19 17.48 6.63
CA SER A 311 1.69 16.21 7.20
C SER A 311 1.79 15.13 6.12
N TRP A 312 2.72 14.17 6.22
CA TRP A 312 2.94 13.17 5.14
C TRP A 312 3.19 11.78 5.68
N LEU A 313 2.73 10.77 4.94
CA LEU A 313 2.99 9.36 5.22
C LEU A 313 3.77 8.75 4.05
N GLU A 314 4.83 8.01 4.35
CA GLU A 314 5.73 7.42 3.37
C GLU A 314 6.20 6.01 3.78
N GLN A 315 6.62 5.22 2.79
CA GLN A 315 7.29 3.92 2.97
C GLN A 315 8.69 3.94 2.34
N LEU A 316 9.62 3.19 2.93
CA LEU A 316 10.94 2.90 2.34
C LEU A 316 11.23 1.40 2.36
N MET A 317 11.77 0.87 1.27
CA MET A 317 12.34 -0.48 1.22
C MET A 317 13.74 -0.52 1.85
N GLU A 318 13.98 -1.45 2.77
CA GLU A 318 15.31 -1.64 3.39
C GLU A 318 16.41 -2.01 2.37
N SER A 319 16.08 -2.60 1.23
CA SER A 319 17.06 -2.97 0.20
C SER A 319 17.73 -1.75 -0.45
N LEU A 320 17.06 -0.59 -0.48
CA LEU A 320 17.65 0.66 -0.99
C LEU A 320 18.71 1.23 -0.03
N LEU A 321 18.59 0.98 1.28
CA LEU A 321 19.56 1.43 2.29
C LEU A 321 20.90 0.68 2.23
N ARG A 322 20.99 -0.42 1.48
CA ARG A 322 22.24 -1.17 1.29
C ARG A 322 23.02 -0.79 0.02
N ILE A 323 22.47 0.08 -0.83
CA ILE A 323 23.16 0.60 -2.02
C ILE A 323 23.68 2.01 -1.71
N SER A 324 24.65 2.10 -0.79
CA SER A 324 25.51 3.27 -0.61
C SER A 324 26.79 2.88 0.12
#